data_AF-A0A2C5YSH5-F1
#
_entry.id   AF-A0A2C5YSH5-F1
#
_cell.length_a   1.000
_cell.length_b   1.000
_cell.length_c   1.000
_cell.angle_alpha   90.00
_cell.angle_beta   90.00
_cell.angle_gamma   90.00
#
_symmetry.space_group_name_H-M   'P 1'
#
loop_
_entity.id
_entity.type
_entity.pdbx_description
1 polymer ?
#
loop_
_entity_poly.entity_id
_entity_poly.type
_entity_poly.pdbx_seq_one_letter_code
_entity_poly.pdbx_strand_id
1 'polypeptide(L)'
;MADAEKQPPSIERPTRADALIEADAGRRYWQGVSADVNGMLGGIPSVRGFSSISRIDIQGSRTFLARLGIGVKQGRKPVASALEGGAGCVS
;
A
#
# COMPACT_ATOMS: atom_id res chain seq x y z
N MET A 1 0.73 -59.04 -4.05
CA MET A 1 1.46 -57.82 -4.43
C MET A 1 0.42 -56.71 -4.52
N ALA A 2 -0.02 -56.20 -3.37
CA ALA A 2 0.49 -55.01 -2.67
C ALA A 2 -0.34 -53.78 -3.07
N ASP A 3 -1.40 -53.53 -2.29
CA ASP A 3 -2.20 -52.30 -2.32
C ASP A 3 -1.30 -51.09 -2.02
N ALA A 4 -1.34 -50.09 -2.90
CA ALA A 4 -0.59 -48.86 -2.73
C ALA A 4 -1.29 -47.97 -1.71
N GLU A 5 -0.70 -47.87 -0.52
CA GLU A 5 -1.14 -46.95 0.53
C GLU A 5 -0.94 -45.51 0.06
N LYS A 6 -2.06 -44.82 -0.19
CA LYS A 6 -2.06 -43.42 -0.63
C LYS A 6 -1.74 -42.54 0.58
N GLN A 7 -0.56 -41.92 0.57
CA GLN A 7 -0.10 -41.03 1.62
C GLN A 7 -1.15 -39.94 1.93
N PRO A 8 -1.52 -39.72 3.21
CA PRO A 8 -2.53 -38.72 3.55
C PRO A 8 -2.03 -37.31 3.18
N PRO A 9 -2.95 -36.40 2.81
CA PRO A 9 -2.56 -35.03 2.48
C PRO A 9 -1.88 -34.38 3.69
N SER A 10 -0.68 -33.85 3.49
CA SER A 10 0.05 -33.08 4.49
C SER A 10 -0.84 -31.91 4.90
N ILE A 11 -1.26 -31.87 6.17
CA ILE A 11 -1.91 -30.69 6.72
C ILE A 11 -0.83 -29.62 6.85
N GLU A 12 -0.64 -28.84 5.79
CA GLU A 12 0.13 -27.60 5.84
C GLU A 12 -0.61 -26.67 6.80
N ARG A 13 -0.11 -26.60 8.04
CA ARG A 13 -0.61 -25.61 8.99
C ARG A 13 -0.32 -24.25 8.36
N PRO A 14 -1.30 -23.36 8.21
CA PRO A 14 -1.00 -22.02 7.75
C PRO A 14 -0.03 -21.42 8.76
N THR A 15 1.24 -21.29 8.38
CA THR A 15 2.14 -20.35 9.03
C THR A 15 1.41 -19.02 8.96
N ARG A 16 1.11 -18.41 10.12
CA ARG A 16 0.56 -17.05 10.12
C ARG A 16 1.45 -16.25 9.19
N ALA A 17 0.88 -15.65 8.14
CA ALA A 17 1.65 -14.99 7.08
C ALA A 17 2.69 -14.01 7.66
N ASP A 18 2.37 -13.41 8.81
CA ASP A 18 3.24 -12.54 9.61
C ASP A 18 4.57 -13.19 10.02
N ALA A 19 4.60 -14.50 10.25
CA ALA A 19 5.81 -15.24 10.59
C ALA A 19 6.83 -15.32 9.45
N LEU A 20 6.42 -14.96 8.22
CA LEU A 20 7.28 -14.89 7.04
C LEU A 20 7.71 -13.44 6.72
N ILE A 21 7.29 -12.44 7.52
CA ILE A 21 7.60 -11.03 7.27
C ILE A 21 8.97 -10.68 7.85
N GLU A 22 9.91 -10.40 6.96
CA GLU A 22 11.23 -9.86 7.31
C GLU A 22 11.18 -8.33 7.43
N ALA A 23 10.77 -7.83 8.60
CA ALA A 23 10.62 -6.39 8.84
C ALA A 23 11.92 -5.60 8.59
N ASP A 24 13.07 -6.19 8.87
CA ASP A 24 14.37 -5.57 8.61
C ASP A 24 14.65 -5.38 7.12
N ALA A 25 14.25 -6.32 6.27
CA ALA A 25 14.43 -6.20 4.84
C ALA A 25 13.64 -5.01 4.29
N GLY A 26 12.38 -4.86 4.73
CA GLY A 26 11.54 -3.70 4.38
C GLY A 26 12.14 -2.37 4.85
N ARG A 27 12.68 -2.33 6.08
CA ARG A 27 13.35 -1.13 6.61
C ARG A 27 14.58 -0.74 5.79
N ARG A 28 15.45 -1.71 5.49
CA ARG A 28 16.66 -1.47 4.68
C ARG A 28 16.31 -0.95 3.28
N TYR A 29 15.26 -1.50 2.66
CA TYR A 29 14.77 -1.01 1.37
C TYR A 29 14.38 0.47 1.46
N TRP A 30 13.47 0.84 2.36
CA TRP A 30 13.00 2.22 2.46
C TRP A 30 14.07 3.22 2.91
N GLN A 31 15.07 2.78 3.67
CA GLN A 31 16.24 3.61 4.02
C GLN A 31 17.11 3.98 2.80
N GLY A 32 17.08 3.16 1.74
CA GLY A 32 17.82 3.43 0.51
C GLY A 32 17.02 4.20 -0.56
N VAL A 33 15.73 4.40 -0.36
CA VAL A 33 14.85 5.11 -1.30
C VAL A 33 14.91 6.62 -1.05
N SER A 34 14.95 7.42 -2.12
CA SER A 34 14.91 8.88 -2.03
C SER A 34 13.61 9.36 -1.37
N ALA A 35 13.71 10.33 -0.47
CA ALA A 35 12.57 10.94 0.21
C ALA A 35 11.88 12.02 -0.67
N ASP A 36 11.55 11.65 -1.90
CA ASP A 36 10.83 12.48 -2.87
C ASP A 36 9.64 11.73 -3.49
N VAL A 37 8.79 12.44 -4.24
CA VAL A 37 7.61 11.87 -4.89
C VAL A 37 7.95 10.72 -5.84
N ASN A 38 9.11 10.76 -6.50
CA ASN A 38 9.52 9.70 -7.41
C ASN A 38 9.92 8.45 -6.61
N GLY A 39 10.67 8.59 -5.52
CA GLY A 39 11.04 7.50 -4.62
C GLY A 39 9.83 6.87 -3.94
N MET A 40 8.92 7.68 -3.40
CA MET A 40 7.69 7.19 -2.75
C MET A 40 6.75 6.43 -3.69
N LEU A 41 6.78 6.77 -4.98
CA LEU A 41 5.99 6.12 -6.01
C LEU A 41 6.80 5.10 -6.83
N GLY A 42 7.94 4.64 -6.32
CA GLY A 42 8.72 3.55 -6.92
C GLY A 42 9.30 3.86 -8.30
N GLY A 43 9.54 5.13 -8.62
CA GLY A 43 10.07 5.58 -9.90
C GLY A 43 9.02 5.68 -11.03
N ILE A 44 7.76 5.34 -10.77
CA ILE A 44 6.68 5.35 -11.77
C ILE A 44 6.45 6.73 -12.40
N PRO A 45 6.52 7.87 -11.66
CA PRO A 45 6.41 9.20 -12.30
C PRO A 45 7.43 9.46 -13.41
N SER A 46 8.58 8.79 -13.37
CA SER A 46 9.62 8.91 -14.41
C SER A 46 9.35 8.02 -15.64
N VAL A 47 8.40 7.10 -15.56
CA VAL A 47 8.02 6.24 -16.69
C VAL A 47 7.18 7.05 -17.68
N ARG A 48 7.50 6.94 -18.97
CA ARG A 48 6.79 7.66 -20.04
C ARG A 48 5.29 7.34 -19.98
N GLY A 49 4.47 8.40 -19.91
CA GLY A 49 3.01 8.28 -19.82
C GLY A 49 2.45 8.25 -18.40
N PHE A 50 3.29 8.13 -17.37
CA PHE A 50 2.86 8.03 -15.96
C PHE A 50 3.24 9.23 -15.09
N SER A 51 3.73 10.33 -15.69
CA SER A 51 4.14 11.54 -14.95
C SER A 51 3.02 12.19 -14.12
N SER A 52 1.75 11.90 -14.43
CA SER A 52 0.59 12.45 -13.73
C SER A 52 -0.02 11.50 -12.69
N ILE A 53 0.59 10.34 -12.41
CA ILE A 53 0.01 9.30 -11.55
C ILE A 53 -0.34 9.82 -10.15
N SER A 54 0.54 10.60 -9.51
CA SER A 54 0.29 11.23 -8.21
C SER A 54 -0.94 12.14 -8.23
N ARG A 55 -1.09 12.94 -9.31
CA ARG A 55 -2.23 13.85 -9.45
C ARG A 55 -3.55 13.08 -9.59
N ILE A 56 -3.55 12.02 -10.39
CA ILE A 56 -4.72 11.18 -10.64
C ILE A 56 -5.16 10.49 -9.35
N ASP A 57 -4.21 9.93 -8.59
CA ASP A 57 -4.46 9.30 -7.30
C ASP A 57 -5.07 10.28 -6.28
N ILE A 58 -4.47 11.46 -6.11
CA ILE A 58 -5.00 12.51 -5.20
C ILE A 58 -6.43 12.93 -5.61
N GLN A 59 -6.69 13.08 -6.91
CA GLN A 59 -8.04 13.43 -7.39
C GLN A 59 -9.06 12.32 -7.09
N GLY A 60 -8.67 11.05 -7.28
CA GLY A 60 -9.48 9.89 -6.92
C GLY A 60 -9.79 9.86 -5.42
N SER A 61 -8.76 9.97 -4.58
CA SER A 61 -8.87 9.98 -3.12
C SER A 61 -9.75 11.11 -2.61
N ARG A 62 -9.63 12.32 -3.16
CA ARG A 62 -10.53 13.44 -2.85
C ARG A 62 -11.98 13.17 -3.22
N THR A 63 -12.20 12.51 -4.36
CA THR A 63 -13.55 12.13 -4.82
C THR A 63 -14.15 11.07 -3.91
N PHE A 64 -13.35 10.10 -3.49
CA PHE A 64 -13.74 9.08 -2.52
C PHE A 64 -14.16 9.70 -1.18
N LEU A 65 -13.32 10.56 -0.59
CA LEU A 65 -13.64 11.28 0.65
C LEU A 65 -14.90 12.14 0.49
N ALA A 66 -15.08 12.78 -0.66
CA ALA A 66 -16.26 13.57 -0.96
C ALA A 66 -17.56 12.74 -0.95
N ARG A 67 -17.52 11.47 -1.36
CA ARG A 67 -18.66 10.54 -1.29
C ARG A 67 -18.97 10.10 0.13
N LEU A 68 -17.99 10.13 1.03
CA LEU A 68 -18.18 9.94 2.47
C LEU A 68 -18.66 11.19 3.19
N GLY A 69 -18.92 12.29 2.47
CA GLY A 69 -19.34 13.56 3.04
C GLY A 69 -18.20 14.38 3.67
N ILE A 70 -16.94 13.99 3.43
CA ILE A 70 -15.76 14.66 3.96
C ILE A 70 -15.23 15.66 2.92
N GLY A 71 -14.92 16.87 3.37
CA GLY A 71 -14.30 17.90 2.54
C GLY A 71 -14.71 19.31 2.93
N VAL A 72 -14.12 20.30 2.26
CA VAL A 72 -14.28 21.73 2.57
C VAL A 72 -15.25 22.47 1.63
N LYS A 73 -15.86 21.77 0.66
CA LYS A 73 -16.75 22.35 -0.36
C LYS A 73 -18.09 21.62 -0.39
N GLN A 74 -19.13 22.33 -0.83
CA GLN A 74 -20.46 21.77 -1.17
C GLN A 74 -21.18 21.11 0.01
N GLY A 75 -21.20 21.76 1.19
CA GLY A 75 -21.92 21.25 2.37
C GLY A 75 -21.30 20.02 3.05
N ARG A 76 -20.11 19.61 2.62
CA ARG A 76 -19.32 18.55 3.27
C ARG A 76 -18.67 19.06 4.55
N LYS A 77 -18.32 18.14 5.44
CA LYS A 77 -17.72 18.46 6.74
C LYS A 77 -16.22 18.18 6.72
N PRO A 78 -15.37 19.08 7.24
CA PRO A 78 -13.98 18.78 7.47
C PRO A 78 -13.83 17.78 8.64
N VAL A 79 -12.69 17.09 8.68
CA VAL A 79 -12.28 16.31 9.85
C VAL A 79 -11.37 17.16 10.73
N ALA A 80 -11.50 17.04 12.04
CA ALA A 80 -10.67 17.79 13.00
C ALA A 80 -9.22 17.25 13.05
N SER A 81 -9.05 15.95 12.82
CA SER A 81 -7.75 15.28 12.75
C SER A 81 -7.80 14.11 11.79
N ALA A 82 -6.65 13.78 11.20
CA ALA A 82 -6.44 12.61 10.37
C ALA A 82 -5.07 12.02 10.70
N LEU A 83 -4.96 10.69 10.64
CA LEU A 83 -3.71 9.95 10.80
C LEU A 83 -3.45 9.20 9.51
N GLU A 84 -2.30 9.46 8.89
CA GLU A 84 -1.84 8.75 7.70
C GLU A 84 -0.75 7.74 8.08
N GLY A 85 -1.09 6.46 8.00
CA GLY A 85 -0.14 5.39 8.22
C GLY A 85 0.82 5.26 7.03
N GLY A 86 2.12 5.31 7.27
CA GLY A 86 3.13 5.16 6.22
C GLY A 86 3.26 6.38 5.29
N ALA A 87 3.06 7.59 5.81
CA ALA A 87 3.01 8.83 5.04
C ALA A 87 4.25 9.17 4.18
N GLY A 88 5.39 8.49 4.38
CA GLY A 88 6.61 8.76 3.62
C GLY A 88 7.06 10.22 3.73
N CYS A 89 7.43 10.84 2.60
CA CYS A 89 7.73 12.28 2.55
C CYS A 89 6.44 13.10 2.29
N VAL A 90 6.25 14.16 3.09
CA VAL A 90 5.21 15.17 2.87
C VAL A 90 5.91 16.40 2.30
N SER A 91 5.86 16.58 0.98
CA SER A 91 6.37 17.80 0.32
C SER A 91 5.23 18.71 -0.12
#